data_AF-A0A0F9AIJ6-F1
#
_entry.id   AF-A0A0F9AIJ6-F1
#
_cell.length_a   1.000
_cell.length_b   1.000
_cell.length_c   1.000
_cell.angle_alpha   90.00
_cell.angle_beta   90.00
_cell.angle_gamma   90.00
#
_symmetry.space_group_name_H-M   'P 1'
#
loop_
_entity.id
_entity.type
_entity.pdbx_description
1 polymer ?
#
loop_
_entity_poly.entity_id
_entity_poly.type
_entity_poly.pdbx_seq_one_letter_code
_entity_poly.pdbx_strand_id
1 'polypeptide(L)' 'MGFETMGPIMLGGAILIFSGAWAREGEKKLWNGGWCPECRMYWARFDTDSQGGRGYKCICANYIWISYAVD' A
#
# COMPACT_ATOMS: atom_id res chain seq x y z
N MET A 1 25.74 -25.70 17.36
CA MET A 1 24.44 -25.00 17.41
C MET A 1 24.44 -23.94 16.33
N GLY A 2 23.89 -24.21 15.15
CA GLY A 2 23.98 -23.20 14.07
C GLY A 2 23.30 -23.53 12.74
N PHE A 3 22.47 -24.57 12.66
CA PHE A 3 21.80 -24.92 11.41
C PHE A 3 20.26 -24.95 11.54
N GLU A 4 19.72 -25.13 12.75
CA GLU A 4 18.27 -25.34 12.95
C GLU A 4 17.46 -24.04 13.09
N THR A 5 18.11 -22.90 13.37
CA THR A 5 17.44 -21.59 13.49
C THR A 5 17.42 -20.78 12.19
N MET A 6 18.16 -21.19 11.15
CA MET A 6 18.23 -20.46 9.86
C MET A 6 16.97 -20.67 9.01
N GLY A 7 16.31 -21.84 9.10
CA GLY A 7 15.07 -22.15 8.39
C GLY A 7 13.89 -21.21 8.73
N PRO A 8 13.51 -21.04 10.00
CA PRO A 8 12.36 -20.20 10.38
C PRO A 8 12.61 -18.69 10.19
N ILE A 9 13.85 -18.21 10.35
CA ILE A 9 14.18 -16.78 10.14
C ILE A 9 14.05 -16.42 8.65
N MET A 10 14.51 -17.29 7.75
CA MET A 10 14.39 -17.08 6.31
C MET A 10 12.93 -17.17 5.83
N LEU A 11 12.15 -18.10 6.40
CA LEU A 11 10.70 -18.19 6.16
C LEU A 11 9.96 -16.93 6.62
N GLY A 12 10.27 -16.42 7.82
CA GLY A 12 9.68 -15.19 8.34
C GLY A 12 9.99 -13.97 7.46
N GLY A 13 11.25 -13.82 7.04
CA GLY A 13 11.66 -12.76 6.12
C GLY A 13 10.93 -12.82 4.77
N ALA A 14 10.80 -14.02 4.19
CA ALA A 14 10.07 -14.20 2.93
C ALA A 14 8.60 -13.80 3.06
N ILE A 15 7.91 -14.19 4.14
CA ILE A 15 6.50 -13.85 4.38
C ILE A 15 6.30 -12.32 4.43
N LEU A 16 7.20 -11.59 5.09
CA LEU A 16 7.13 -10.13 5.17
C LEU A 16 7.33 -9.46 3.80
N ILE A 17 8.24 -9.99 2.98
CA ILE A 17 8.45 -9.49 1.61
C ILE A 17 7.23 -9.73 0.73
N PHE A 18 6.69 -10.96 0.74
CA PHE A 18 5.52 -11.31 -0.07
C PHE A 18 4.28 -10.52 0.34
N SER A 19 4.04 -10.35 1.64
CA SER A 19 2.90 -9.56 2.15
C SER A 19 3.03 -8.08 1.78
N GLY A 20 4.22 -7.50 1.87
CA GLY A 20 4.46 -6.11 1.42
C GLY A 20 4.24 -5.93 -0.08
N ALA A 21 4.71 -6.87 -0.90
CA ALA A 21 4.50 -6.82 -2.35
C ALA A 21 3.01 -6.93 -2.73
N TRP A 22 2.27 -7.83 -2.06
CA TRP A 22 0.83 -7.98 -2.25
C TRP A 22 0.04 -6.75 -1.83
N ALA A 23 0.38 -6.16 -0.68
CA ALA A 23 -0.24 -4.92 -0.21
C ALA A 23 -0.06 -3.79 -1.24
N ARG A 24 1.17 -3.62 -1.73
CA ARG A 24 1.49 -2.60 -2.75
C ARG A 24 0.69 -2.77 -4.04
N GLU A 25 0.54 -4.00 -4.52
CA GLU A 25 -0.24 -4.27 -5.73
C GLU A 25 -1.74 -3.97 -5.52
N GLY A 26 -2.26 -4.23 -4.32
CA GLY A 26 -3.62 -3.84 -3.91
C GLY A 26 -3.81 -2.33 -3.89
N GLU A 27 -2.89 -1.61 -3.24
CA GLU A 27 -2.88 -0.13 -3.22
C GLU A 27 -2.80 0.45 -4.63
N LYS A 28 -1.99 -0.14 -5.52
CA LYS A 28 -1.88 0.29 -6.92
C LYS A 28 -3.18 0.15 -7.70
N LYS A 29 -3.92 -0.93 -7.47
CA LYS A 29 -5.24 -1.15 -8.06
C LYS A 29 -6.28 -0.17 -7.51
N LEU A 30 -6.21 0.18 -6.23
CA LEU A 30 -7.10 1.20 -5.64
C LEU A 30 -6.76 2.62 -6.11
N TRP A 31 -5.47 2.94 -6.21
CA TRP A 31 -4.98 4.20 -6.76
C TRP A 31 -5.45 4.40 -8.20
N ASN A 32 -5.41 3.33 -9.00
CA ASN A 32 -5.95 3.28 -10.37
C ASN A 32 -5.50 4.50 -11.21
N GLY A 33 -4.19 4.79 -11.16
CA GLY A 33 -3.59 5.90 -11.91
C GLY A 33 -4.06 7.30 -11.51
N GLY A 34 -4.53 7.48 -10.27
CA GLY A 34 -5.07 8.74 -9.78
C GLY A 34 -6.58 8.88 -9.96
N TRP A 35 -7.26 7.87 -10.50
CA TRP A 35 -8.69 7.87 -10.77
C TRP A 35 -9.44 6.98 -9.81
N CYS A 36 -10.48 7.48 -9.17
CA CYS A 36 -11.32 6.63 -8.34
C CYS A 36 -12.10 5.61 -9.19
N PRO A 37 -12.09 4.31 -8.83
CA PRO A 37 -12.72 3.26 -9.63
C PRO A 37 -14.25 3.37 -9.68
N GLU A 38 -14.88 4.04 -8.71
CA GLU A 38 -16.34 4.22 -8.65
C GLU A 38 -16.82 5.45 -9.43
N CYS A 39 -16.31 6.64 -9.06
CA CYS A 39 -16.77 7.92 -9.58
C CYS A 39 -16.03 8.35 -10.87
N ARG A 40 -14.89 7.72 -11.19
CA ARG A 40 -13.93 8.13 -12.25
C ARG A 40 -13.48 9.59 -12.15
N MET A 41 -13.56 10.18 -10.96
CA MET A 41 -12.98 11.50 -10.67
C MET A 41 -11.58 11.33 -10.09
N TYR A 42 -10.76 12.37 -10.24
CA TYR A 42 -9.41 12.36 -9.67
C TYR A 42 -9.44 12.33 -8.14
N TRP A 43 -8.52 11.55 -7.57
CA TRP A 43 -8.24 11.54 -6.15
C TRP A 43 -7.65 12.88 -5.70
N ALA A 44 -8.26 13.52 -4.70
CA ALA A 44 -7.73 14.74 -4.10
C ALA A 44 -6.95 14.40 -2.83
N ARG A 45 -5.66 14.78 -2.77
CA ARG A 45 -4.83 14.60 -1.57
C ARG A 45 -5.39 15.46 -0.43
N PHE A 46 -5.49 14.91 0.77
CA PHE A 46 -5.96 15.64 1.94
C PHE A 46 -4.99 15.61 3.12
N ASP A 47 -4.14 14.58 3.23
CA ASP A 47 -3.24 14.44 4.38
C ASP A 47 -1.99 13.61 4.04
N THR A 48 -1.03 13.62 4.95
CA THR A 48 0.14 12.73 4.93
C THR A 48 0.48 12.33 6.36
N ASP A 49 0.49 11.03 6.62
CA ASP A 49 0.77 10.50 7.96
C ASP A 49 2.27 10.65 8.32
N SER A 50 2.60 10.36 9.58
CA SER A 50 3.98 10.42 10.07
C SER A 50 4.90 9.34 9.51
N GLN A 51 4.37 8.34 8.79
CA GLN A 51 5.12 7.31 8.08
C GLN A 51 5.31 7.65 6.59
N GLY A 52 4.78 8.78 6.11
CA GLY A 52 4.83 9.20 4.71
C GLY A 52 3.72 8.63 3.81
N GLY A 53 2.74 7.93 4.40
CA GLY A 53 1.52 7.50 3.72
C GLY A 53 0.65 8.70 3.33
N ARG A 54 0.12 8.69 2.11
CA ARG A 54 -0.63 9.80 1.52
C ARG A 54 -2.13 9.49 1.53
N GLY A 55 -2.90 10.34 2.18
CA GLY A 55 -4.36 10.23 2.22
C GLY A 55 -5.01 10.94 1.03
N TYR A 56 -5.92 10.25 0.34
CA TYR A 56 -6.72 10.81 -0.75
C TYR A 56 -8.22 10.60 -0.54
N LYS A 57 -9.03 11.53 -1.08
CA LYS A 57 -10.49 11.50 -1.06
C LYS A 57 -11.08 11.72 -2.46
N CYS A 58 -12.16 11.01 -2.83
CA CYS A 58 -13.01 11.33 -4.00
C CYS A 58 -14.23 12.16 -3.52
N ILE A 59 -14.83 12.91 -4.45
CA ILE A 59 -16.15 13.53 -4.31
C ILE A 59 -17.27 12.53 -3.95
N CYS A 60 -17.14 11.25 -4.30
CA CYS A 60 -18.11 10.21 -3.91
C CYS A 60 -17.94 9.68 -2.48
N ALA A 61 -17.25 10.42 -1.61
CA ALA A 61 -17.00 10.06 -0.20
C ALA A 61 -16.17 8.78 0.02
N ASN A 62 -15.43 8.33 -1.01
CA ASN A 62 -14.40 7.31 -0.84
C ASN A 62 -13.07 7.89 -0.37
N TYR A 63 -12.34 7.08 0.40
CA TYR A 63 -11.03 7.42 0.97
C TYR A 63 -10.05 6.29 0.74
N ILE A 64 -8.81 6.65 0.38
CA ILE A 64 -7.71 5.70 0.25
C ILE A 64 -6.46 6.27 0.91
N TRP A 65 -5.60 5.36 1.38
CA TRP A 65 -4.25 5.65 1.86
C TRP A 65 -3.27 4.91 0.97
N ILE A 66 -2.25 5.62 0.49
CA ILE A 66 -1.22 5.06 -0.37
C ILE A 66 0.13 5.20 0.31
N SER A 67 0.77 4.06 0.59
CA SER A 67 2.06 3.99 1.30
C SER A 67 3.29 4.33 0.43
N TYR A 68 3.14 4.36 -0.89
CA TYR A 68 4.24 4.60 -1.83
C TYR A 68 4.09 5.92 -2.59
N ALA A 69 5.20 6.44 -3.14
CA ALA A 69 5.17 7.67 -3.95
C ALA A 69 4.42 7.44 -5.27
N VAL A 70 3.41 8.27 -5.52
CA VAL A 70 2.57 8.26 -6.75
C VAL A 70 2.64 9.58 -7.52
N ASP A 71 3.26 10.58 -6.91
CA ASP A 71 3.57 11.94 -7.37
C ASP A 71 4.92 12.03 -8.10
#